data_AF-A0A8B7KD38-F1
#
_entry.id   AF-A0A8B7KD38-F1
#
_cell.length_a   1.000
_cell.length_b   1.000
_cell.length_c   1.000
_cell.angle_alpha   90.00
_cell.angle_beta   90.00
_cell.angle_gamma   90.00
#
_symmetry.space_group_name_H-M   'P 1'
#
loop_
_entity.id
_entity.type
_entity.pdbx_description
1 polymer ?
#
loop_
_entity_poly.entity_id
_entity_poly.type
_entity_poly.pdbx_seq_one_letter_code
_entity_poly.pdbx_strand_id
1 'polypeptide(L)'
;MASVSSAAALSSRGARNLLQFLRLVGQLKRVPRTGWVYRNVQKPESVSDHMYRMAVMALVTKDEHLNKDRCVRLALVHDMAECIVGDIAPADNVPKEEKHRREEEAMKQLTQLLPEDLRKELYELWEEYETQSSAEAKFVKQLDQCEMILQASEYEDLENKPGRLQDFYDSTAAPLPLPQTRPSLFLYWTAVITTSCNLPGSLSSSSCMSQCFPPL
;
A
#
# COMPACT_ATOMS: atom_id res chain seq x y z
N MET A 1 -8.04 46.69 -13.96
CA MET A 1 -6.95 45.95 -13.30
C MET A 1 -7.59 44.95 -12.33
N ALA A 2 -7.19 43.67 -12.46
CA ALA A 2 -7.54 42.48 -11.65
C ALA A 2 -9.06 42.25 -11.38
N SER A 3 -9.81 41.52 -12.22
CA SER A 3 -9.82 40.06 -12.37
C SER A 3 -9.67 39.32 -11.04
N VAL A 4 -10.79 39.17 -10.32
CA VAL A 4 -10.91 38.25 -9.19
C VAL A 4 -11.16 36.86 -9.79
N SER A 5 -10.09 36.09 -9.96
CA SER A 5 -10.12 34.77 -10.59
C SER A 5 -10.22 33.66 -9.54
N SER A 6 -11.21 32.79 -9.76
CA SER A 6 -11.22 31.35 -9.44
C SER A 6 -11.06 30.89 -7.99
N ALA A 7 -12.07 31.18 -7.17
CA ALA A 7 -12.59 30.17 -6.25
C ALA A 7 -13.98 29.79 -6.76
N ALA A 8 -14.04 28.80 -7.66
CA ALA A 8 -15.31 28.20 -8.05
C ALA A 8 -15.95 27.64 -6.77
N ALA A 9 -16.92 28.37 -6.22
CA ALA A 9 -17.72 27.91 -5.09
C ALA A 9 -18.26 26.52 -5.46
N LEU A 10 -17.93 25.49 -4.67
CA LEU A 10 -18.53 24.17 -4.85
C LEU A 10 -20.04 24.37 -4.87
N SER A 11 -20.68 24.06 -6.00
CA SER A 11 -22.14 24.05 -6.07
C SER A 11 -22.68 23.16 -4.95
N SER A 12 -23.89 23.43 -4.46
CA SER A 12 -24.54 22.59 -3.42
C SER A 12 -24.60 21.10 -3.81
N ARG A 13 -24.55 20.79 -5.11
CA ARG A 13 -24.39 19.43 -5.63
C ARG A 13 -22.94 18.94 -5.52
N GLY A 14 -21.96 19.75 -5.90
CA GLY A 14 -20.54 19.44 -5.74
C GLY A 14 -20.14 19.16 -4.29
N ALA A 15 -20.60 19.99 -3.34
CA ALA A 15 -20.31 19.79 -1.92
C ALA A 15 -20.92 18.48 -1.37
N ARG A 16 -22.15 18.12 -1.81
CA ARG A 16 -22.78 16.86 -1.44
C ARG A 16 -22.04 15.64 -2.00
N ASN A 17 -21.59 15.71 -3.25
CA ASN A 17 -20.81 14.63 -3.87
C ASN A 17 -19.45 14.46 -3.19
N LEU A 18 -18.74 15.56 -2.90
CA LEU A 18 -17.47 15.52 -2.17
C LEU A 18 -17.66 14.91 -0.78
N LEU A 19 -18.72 15.31 -0.06
CA LEU A 19 -19.04 14.70 1.24
C LEU A 19 -19.32 13.20 1.13
N GLN A 20 -20.01 12.77 0.06
CA GLN A 20 -20.25 11.35 -0.18
C GLN A 20 -18.95 10.60 -0.49
N PHE A 21 -18.07 11.16 -1.32
CA PHE A 21 -16.74 10.62 -1.60
C PHE A 21 -15.94 10.44 -0.30
N LEU A 22 -15.87 11.48 0.54
CA LEU A 22 -15.15 11.42 1.81
C LEU A 22 -15.76 10.41 2.80
N ARG A 23 -17.08 10.20 2.76
CA ARG A 23 -17.74 9.15 3.56
C ARG A 23 -17.38 7.75 3.09
N LEU A 24 -17.29 7.53 1.78
CA LEU A 24 -16.85 6.26 1.20
C LEU A 24 -15.39 6.00 1.56
N VAL A 25 -14.48 6.95 1.34
CA VAL A 25 -13.08 6.83 1.80
C VAL A 25 -13.00 6.58 3.31
N GLY A 26 -13.87 7.21 4.11
CA GLY A 26 -13.97 6.97 5.54
C GLY A 26 -14.44 5.56 5.94
N GLN A 27 -14.98 4.75 5.03
CA GLN A 27 -15.30 3.34 5.28
C GLN A 27 -14.04 2.49 5.44
N LEU A 28 -12.91 2.88 4.83
CA LEU A 28 -11.63 2.15 4.94
C LEU A 28 -11.16 2.00 6.39
N LYS A 29 -11.50 2.95 7.26
CA LYS A 29 -11.24 2.91 8.72
C LYS A 29 -11.96 1.76 9.44
N ARG A 30 -12.92 1.13 8.77
CA ARG A 30 -13.77 0.04 9.27
C ARG A 30 -13.66 -1.23 8.43
N VAL A 31 -12.77 -1.24 7.43
CA VAL A 31 -12.39 -2.45 6.70
C VAL A 31 -11.13 -2.97 7.39
N PRO A 32 -11.22 -4.03 8.22
CA PRO A 32 -10.03 -4.65 8.77
C PRO A 32 -9.27 -5.38 7.66
N ARG A 33 -7.93 -5.39 7.73
CA ARG A 33 -7.10 -6.17 6.78
C ARG A 33 -7.37 -7.67 6.96
N THR A 34 -7.95 -8.29 5.94
CA THR A 34 -8.55 -9.63 5.95
C THR A 34 -7.52 -10.72 6.26
N GLY A 35 -6.27 -10.55 5.82
CA GLY A 35 -5.18 -11.47 6.16
C GLY A 35 -5.01 -11.68 7.67
N TRP A 36 -5.06 -10.60 8.45
CA TRP A 36 -4.94 -10.65 9.91
C TRP A 36 -6.20 -11.22 10.57
N VAL A 37 -7.38 -10.90 10.04
CA VAL A 37 -8.67 -11.46 10.49
C VAL A 37 -8.66 -12.98 10.37
N TYR A 38 -8.22 -13.50 9.22
CA TYR A 38 -8.13 -14.95 8.97
C TYR A 38 -7.07 -15.65 9.82
N ARG A 39 -6.10 -14.90 10.36
CA ARG A 39 -5.15 -15.40 11.37
C ARG A 39 -5.60 -15.20 12.81
N ASN A 40 -6.81 -14.72 13.05
CA ASN A 40 -7.36 -14.45 14.38
C ASN A 40 -6.54 -13.43 15.20
N VAL A 41 -5.83 -12.51 14.52
CA VAL A 41 -5.18 -11.39 15.17
C VAL A 41 -6.23 -10.56 15.91
N GLN A 42 -5.94 -10.17 17.15
CA GLN A 42 -6.86 -9.37 17.95
C GLN A 42 -6.76 -7.91 17.56
N LYS A 43 -7.89 -7.27 17.25
CA LYS A 43 -7.98 -5.87 16.80
C LYS A 43 -7.02 -5.59 15.63
N PRO A 44 -7.20 -6.28 14.49
CA PRO A 44 -6.36 -6.04 13.33
C PRO A 44 -6.51 -4.60 12.84
N GLU A 45 -5.43 -4.08 12.25
CA GLU A 45 -5.40 -2.78 11.59
C GLU A 45 -6.48 -2.64 10.51
N SER A 46 -6.85 -1.40 10.22
CA SER A 46 -7.70 -1.07 9.08
C SER A 46 -6.88 -0.89 7.80
N VAL A 47 -7.52 -0.99 6.63
CA VAL A 47 -6.89 -0.69 5.33
C VAL A 47 -6.30 0.73 5.30
N SER A 48 -6.94 1.68 6.00
CA SER A 48 -6.39 3.04 6.10
C SER A 48 -5.15 3.16 6.97
N ASP A 49 -4.94 2.28 7.96
CA ASP A 49 -3.71 2.27 8.77
C ASP A 49 -2.53 1.78 7.92
N HIS A 50 -2.74 0.70 7.17
CA HIS A 50 -1.81 0.16 6.18
C HIS A 50 -1.36 1.23 5.17
N MET A 51 -2.31 1.88 4.46
CA MET A 51 -1.99 2.93 3.50
C MET A 51 -1.30 4.14 4.13
N TYR A 52 -1.64 4.49 5.38
CA TYR A 52 -0.97 5.57 6.10
C TYR A 52 0.51 5.26 6.32
N ARG A 53 0.84 4.08 6.86
CA ARG A 53 2.24 3.72 7.10
C ARG A 53 3.01 3.57 5.79
N MET A 54 2.40 3.04 4.73
CA MET A 54 3.00 3.03 3.40
C MET A 54 3.33 4.43 2.88
N ALA A 55 2.43 5.41 3.04
CA ALA A 55 2.69 6.79 2.64
C ALA A 55 3.86 7.40 3.43
N VAL A 56 3.97 7.10 4.72
CA VAL A 56 5.13 7.50 5.55
C VAL A 56 6.40 6.82 5.06
N MET A 57 6.37 5.51 4.77
CA MET A 57 7.50 4.76 4.20
C MET A 57 7.94 5.34 2.86
N ALA A 58 6.99 5.75 2.02
CA ALA A 58 7.28 6.45 0.78
C ALA A 58 8.02 7.75 1.05
N LEU A 59 7.64 8.56 2.04
CA LEU A 59 8.35 9.81 2.37
C LEU A 59 9.78 9.57 2.87
N VAL A 60 10.01 8.57 3.71
CA VAL A 60 11.31 8.39 4.41
C VAL A 60 12.30 7.49 3.64
N THR A 61 11.83 6.71 2.68
CA THR A 61 12.70 5.85 1.87
C THR A 61 13.28 6.64 0.69
N LYS A 62 14.58 6.90 0.71
CA LYS A 62 15.27 7.68 -0.33
C LYS A 62 15.43 6.87 -1.63
N ASP A 63 15.03 7.47 -2.74
CA ASP A 63 15.42 7.09 -4.10
C ASP A 63 15.37 8.36 -4.95
N GLU A 64 16.52 8.83 -5.42
CA GLU A 64 16.66 10.10 -6.16
C GLU A 64 16.06 10.03 -7.58
N HIS A 65 15.71 8.84 -8.04
CA HIS A 65 15.15 8.61 -9.37
C HIS A 65 13.63 8.49 -9.39
N LEU A 66 12.97 8.59 -8.23
CA LEU A 66 11.52 8.45 -8.10
C LEU A 66 10.87 9.78 -7.72
N ASN A 67 9.71 10.05 -8.28
CA ASN A 67 8.86 11.13 -7.79
C ASN A 67 8.19 10.71 -6.47
N LYS A 68 8.72 11.18 -5.34
CA LYS A 68 8.23 10.83 -4.01
C LYS A 68 6.80 11.28 -3.75
N ASP A 69 6.40 12.44 -4.27
CA ASP A 69 5.01 12.93 -4.15
C ASP A 69 4.04 12.00 -4.90
N ARG A 70 4.45 11.49 -6.06
CA ARG A 70 3.68 10.49 -6.82
C ARG A 70 3.59 9.17 -6.05
N CYS A 71 4.69 8.68 -5.47
CA CYS A 71 4.68 7.48 -4.62
C CYS A 71 3.72 7.60 -3.42
N VAL A 72 3.69 8.76 -2.77
CA VAL A 72 2.75 9.02 -1.65
C VAL A 72 1.31 8.99 -2.15
N ARG A 73 1.01 9.63 -3.28
CA ARG A 73 -0.34 9.61 -3.87
C ARG A 73 -0.77 8.20 -4.27
N LEU A 74 0.12 7.41 -4.86
CA LEU A 74 -0.12 5.99 -5.18
C LEU A 74 -0.44 5.19 -3.91
N ALA A 75 0.38 5.32 -2.86
CA ALA A 75 0.17 4.63 -1.59
C ALA A 75 -1.19 4.96 -0.96
N LEU A 76 -1.65 6.21 -1.06
CA LEU A 76 -2.94 6.66 -0.51
C LEU A 76 -4.16 6.26 -1.34
N VAL A 77 -3.97 5.80 -2.59
CA VAL A 77 -5.06 5.54 -3.55
C VAL A 77 -5.18 4.07 -3.93
N HIS A 78 -4.11 3.28 -3.85
CA HIS A 78 -4.09 1.93 -4.42
C HIS A 78 -5.19 1.00 -3.87
N ASP A 79 -5.41 0.96 -2.55
CA ASP A 79 -6.46 0.16 -1.92
C ASP A 79 -7.77 0.94 -1.69
N MET A 80 -7.94 2.11 -2.34
CA MET A 80 -9.13 2.95 -2.11
C MET A 80 -10.43 2.26 -2.57
N ALA A 81 -10.36 1.36 -3.55
CA ALA A 81 -11.48 0.56 -4.03
C ALA A 81 -12.12 -0.30 -2.91
N GLU A 82 -11.32 -0.72 -1.93
CA GLU A 82 -11.73 -1.62 -0.84
C GLU A 82 -12.78 -0.99 0.09
N CYS A 83 -12.99 0.33 0.00
CA CYS A 83 -14.10 0.97 0.70
C CYS A 83 -15.47 0.42 0.26
N ILE A 84 -15.58 -0.05 -0.98
CA ILE A 84 -16.79 -0.64 -1.56
C ILE A 84 -16.68 -2.16 -1.62
N VAL A 85 -15.54 -2.69 -2.09
CA VAL A 85 -15.40 -4.14 -2.37
C VAL A 85 -14.97 -4.96 -1.15
N GLY A 86 -14.43 -4.31 -0.10
CA GLY A 86 -13.74 -4.97 1.01
C GLY A 86 -12.33 -5.44 0.64
N ASP A 87 -11.51 -5.76 1.64
CA ASP A 87 -10.18 -6.32 1.42
C ASP A 87 -10.30 -7.80 1.01
N ILE A 88 -10.05 -8.10 -0.27
CA ILE A 88 -10.13 -9.46 -0.83
C ILE A 88 -8.76 -10.13 -0.68
N ALA A 89 -8.69 -11.12 0.20
CA ALA A 89 -7.47 -11.87 0.47
C ALA A 89 -7.33 -13.11 -0.45
N PRO A 90 -6.11 -13.67 -0.61
CA PRO A 90 -5.89 -14.89 -1.39
C PRO A 90 -6.78 -16.07 -0.98
N ALA A 91 -7.13 -16.17 0.32
CA ALA A 91 -7.99 -17.22 0.85
C ALA A 91 -9.46 -17.13 0.38
N ASP A 92 -9.90 -15.99 -0.17
CA ASP A 92 -11.24 -15.81 -0.70
C ASP A 92 -11.44 -16.48 -2.08
N ASN A 93 -10.35 -16.97 -2.68
CA ASN A 93 -10.34 -17.68 -3.97
C ASN A 93 -11.04 -16.89 -5.11
N VAL A 94 -11.01 -15.56 -5.05
CA VAL A 94 -11.51 -14.69 -6.12
C VAL A 94 -10.47 -14.65 -7.24
N PRO A 95 -10.82 -14.98 -8.50
CA PRO A 95 -9.89 -14.88 -9.62
C PRO A 95 -9.36 -13.45 -9.77
N LYS A 96 -8.10 -13.30 -10.20
CA LYS A 96 -7.44 -12.00 -10.35
C LYS A 96 -8.26 -11.06 -11.26
N GLU A 97 -8.82 -11.60 -12.34
CA GLU A 97 -9.63 -10.86 -13.31
C GLU A 97 -10.93 -10.35 -12.69
N GLU A 98 -11.55 -11.13 -11.81
CA GLU A 98 -12.79 -10.72 -11.13
C GLU A 98 -12.50 -9.73 -9.99
N LYS A 99 -11.39 -9.89 -9.25
CA LYS A 99 -10.92 -8.89 -8.29
C LYS A 99 -10.71 -7.54 -8.99
N HIS A 100 -9.93 -7.55 -10.08
CA HIS A 100 -9.66 -6.36 -10.86
C HIS A 100 -10.94 -5.72 -11.40
N ARG A 101 -11.87 -6.51 -11.98
CA ARG A 101 -13.15 -6.00 -12.48
C ARG A 101 -13.97 -5.31 -11.39
N ARG A 102 -14.05 -5.89 -10.18
CA ARG A 102 -14.77 -5.31 -9.04
C ARG A 102 -14.14 -4.01 -8.56
N GLU A 103 -12.82 -3.99 -8.46
CA GLU A 103 -12.07 -2.81 -8.02
C GLU A 103 -12.13 -1.67 -9.03
N GLU A 104 -12.05 -1.99 -10.33
CA GLU A 104 -12.22 -1.02 -11.42
C GLU A 104 -13.62 -0.37 -11.37
N GLU A 105 -14.66 -1.19 -11.18
CA GLU A 105 -16.04 -0.72 -11.06
C GLU A 105 -16.20 0.18 -9.82
N ALA A 106 -15.65 -0.21 -8.68
CA ALA A 106 -15.65 0.57 -7.45
C ALA A 106 -14.92 1.91 -7.61
N MET A 107 -13.73 1.92 -8.23
CA MET A 107 -12.98 3.14 -8.48
C MET A 107 -13.69 4.09 -9.45
N LYS A 108 -14.36 3.56 -10.48
CA LYS A 108 -15.23 4.35 -11.36
C LYS A 108 -16.37 4.99 -10.57
N GLN A 109 -17.07 4.22 -9.72
CA GLN A 109 -18.16 4.75 -8.90
C GLN A 109 -17.67 5.83 -7.92
N LEU A 110 -16.52 5.61 -7.29
CA LEU A 110 -15.96 6.52 -6.30
C LEU A 110 -15.50 7.84 -6.93
N THR A 111 -14.71 7.76 -8.00
CA THR A 111 -14.11 8.94 -8.64
C THR A 111 -15.14 9.77 -9.43
N GLN A 112 -16.26 9.18 -9.87
CA GLN A 112 -17.38 9.92 -10.48
C GLN A 112 -18.02 10.98 -9.57
N LEU A 113 -17.78 10.90 -8.25
CA LEU A 113 -18.24 11.91 -7.29
C LEU A 113 -17.37 13.16 -7.29
N LEU A 114 -16.21 13.13 -7.94
CA LEU A 114 -15.26 14.23 -7.98
C LEU A 114 -15.41 15.06 -9.28
N PRO A 115 -14.94 16.32 -9.29
CA PRO A 115 -14.71 17.08 -10.52
C PRO A 115 -13.80 16.33 -11.51
N GLU A 116 -13.91 16.66 -12.80
CA GLU A 116 -13.27 15.93 -13.90
C GLU A 116 -11.75 15.73 -13.73
N ASP A 117 -11.06 16.79 -13.32
CA ASP A 117 -9.61 16.81 -13.10
C ASP A 117 -9.20 15.83 -11.99
N LEU A 118 -9.86 15.90 -10.83
CA LEU A 118 -9.60 15.01 -9.70
C LEU A 118 -10.04 13.57 -9.97
N ARG A 119 -11.16 13.39 -10.67
CA ARG A 119 -11.64 12.07 -11.10
C ARG A 119 -10.59 11.37 -11.94
N LYS A 120 -10.07 12.07 -12.95
CA LYS A 120 -9.04 11.55 -13.85
C LYS A 120 -7.77 11.22 -13.07
N GLU A 121 -7.30 12.14 -12.22
CA GLU A 121 -6.07 11.95 -11.46
C GLU A 121 -6.11 10.70 -10.56
N LEU A 122 -7.17 10.54 -9.76
CA LEU A 122 -7.28 9.42 -8.82
C LEU A 122 -7.48 8.08 -9.54
N TYR A 123 -8.25 8.07 -10.63
CA TYR A 123 -8.42 6.87 -11.43
C TYR A 123 -7.10 6.44 -12.08
N GLU A 124 -6.36 7.38 -12.68
CA GLU A 124 -5.06 7.10 -13.30
C GLU A 124 -4.01 6.65 -12.27
N LEU A 125 -4.03 7.18 -11.04
CA LEU A 125 -3.20 6.69 -9.94
C LEU A 125 -3.46 5.21 -9.63
N TRP A 126 -4.73 4.85 -9.47
CA TRP A 126 -5.12 3.47 -9.19
C TRP A 126 -4.76 2.55 -10.37
N GLU A 127 -5.04 2.97 -11.61
CA GLU A 127 -4.71 2.19 -12.82
C GLU A 127 -3.18 2.02 -12.99
N GLU A 128 -2.40 3.05 -12.69
CA GLU A 128 -0.93 3.00 -12.70
C GLU A 128 -0.40 1.95 -11.72
N TYR A 129 -0.97 1.90 -10.51
CA TYR A 129 -0.63 0.88 -9.52
C TYR A 129 -1.07 -0.52 -9.98
N GLU A 130 -2.31 -0.70 -10.42
CA GLU A 130 -2.83 -2.01 -10.85
C GLU A 130 -2.04 -2.61 -12.02
N THR A 131 -1.67 -1.76 -12.98
CA THR A 131 -0.89 -2.18 -14.16
C THR A 131 0.61 -2.24 -13.92
N GLN A 132 1.09 -1.74 -12.77
CA GLN A 132 2.51 -1.63 -12.43
C GLN A 132 3.34 -0.97 -13.55
N SER A 133 2.77 0.07 -14.17
CA SER A 133 3.28 0.66 -15.41
C SER A 133 4.43 1.65 -15.23
N SER A 134 4.67 2.12 -14.00
CA SER A 134 5.75 3.06 -13.67
C SER A 134 6.79 2.47 -12.70
N ALA A 135 7.90 3.18 -12.51
CA ALA A 135 8.89 2.83 -11.48
C ALA A 135 8.33 3.11 -10.08
N GLU A 136 7.53 4.17 -9.93
CA GLU A 136 6.83 4.55 -8.71
C GLU A 136 5.83 3.48 -8.27
N ALA A 137 5.01 2.94 -9.18
CA ALA A 137 4.05 1.87 -8.89
C ALA A 137 4.74 0.60 -8.40
N LYS A 138 5.85 0.21 -9.05
CA LYS A 138 6.68 -0.94 -8.63
C LYS A 138 7.33 -0.72 -7.28
N PHE A 139 7.77 0.51 -7.00
CA PHE A 139 8.31 0.88 -5.70
C PHE A 139 7.23 0.83 -4.61
N VAL A 140 6.04 1.38 -4.85
CA VAL A 140 4.93 1.34 -3.88
C VAL A 140 4.45 -0.09 -3.65
N LYS A 141 4.50 -0.98 -4.66
CA LYS A 141 4.21 -2.40 -4.47
C LYS A 141 5.20 -3.11 -3.55
N GLN A 142 6.48 -2.69 -3.58
CA GLN A 142 7.47 -3.18 -2.61
C GLN A 142 7.18 -2.67 -1.21
N LEU A 143 6.77 -1.40 -1.08
CA LEU A 143 6.39 -0.84 0.22
C LEU A 143 5.19 -1.58 0.82
N ASP A 144 4.18 -1.91 0.02
CA ASP A 144 3.02 -2.72 0.43
C ASP A 144 3.46 -4.05 1.08
N GLN A 145 4.32 -4.80 0.39
CA GLN A 145 4.87 -6.05 0.93
C GLN A 145 5.74 -5.86 2.17
N CYS A 146 6.61 -4.83 2.18
CA CYS A 146 7.49 -4.55 3.32
C CYS A 146 6.69 -4.13 4.57
N GLU A 147 5.64 -3.32 4.36
CA GLU A 147 4.74 -2.86 5.41
C GLU A 147 3.99 -4.05 6.02
N MET A 148 3.48 -4.96 5.17
CA MET A 148 2.79 -6.17 5.59
C MET A 148 3.66 -7.09 6.46
N ILE A 149 4.91 -7.36 6.06
CA ILE A 149 5.81 -8.22 6.86
C ILE A 149 6.32 -7.54 8.14
N LEU A 150 6.44 -6.20 8.15
CA LEU A 150 6.71 -5.45 9.37
C LEU A 150 5.53 -5.59 10.35
N GLN A 151 4.31 -5.43 9.84
CA GLN A 151 3.10 -5.60 10.65
C GLN A 151 2.96 -7.04 11.18
N ALA A 152 3.35 -8.04 10.39
CA ALA A 152 3.39 -9.43 10.83
C ALA A 152 4.29 -9.58 12.08
N SER A 153 5.54 -9.09 12.02
CA SER A 153 6.44 -9.14 13.19
C SER A 153 5.87 -8.42 14.41
N GLU A 154 5.26 -7.24 14.23
CA GLU A 154 4.68 -6.49 15.35
C GLU A 154 3.52 -7.24 16.01
N TYR A 155 2.69 -7.94 15.24
CA TYR A 155 1.63 -8.79 15.81
C TYR A 155 2.20 -10.02 16.52
N GLU A 156 3.24 -10.65 15.99
CA GLU A 156 3.93 -11.74 16.67
C GLU A 156 4.51 -11.31 18.02
N ASP A 157 5.15 -10.13 18.05
CA ASP A 157 5.71 -9.53 19.26
C ASP A 157 4.62 -9.20 20.28
N LEU A 158 3.53 -8.54 19.85
CA LEU A 158 2.39 -8.19 20.72
C LEU A 158 1.71 -9.45 21.31
N GLU A 159 1.60 -10.52 20.52
CA GLU A 159 1.01 -11.78 20.98
C GLU A 159 2.00 -12.68 21.74
N ASN A 160 3.29 -12.34 21.78
CA ASN A 160 4.39 -13.19 22.26
C ASN A 160 4.41 -14.58 21.58
N LYS A 161 4.21 -14.60 20.25
CA LYS A 161 4.15 -15.82 19.43
C LYS A 161 5.06 -15.69 18.20
N PRO A 162 6.39 -15.76 18.37
CA PRO A 162 7.33 -15.63 17.26
C PRO A 162 7.10 -16.71 16.19
N GLY A 163 7.11 -16.33 14.92
CA GLY A 163 6.95 -17.22 13.76
C GLY A 163 5.52 -17.69 13.47
N ARG A 164 4.50 -17.19 14.20
CA ARG A 164 3.09 -17.56 13.98
C ARG A 164 2.53 -17.12 12.62
N LEU A 165 3.06 -16.04 12.06
CA LEU A 165 2.65 -15.39 10.82
C LEU A 165 3.71 -15.58 9.72
N GLN A 166 4.49 -16.66 9.81
CA GLN A 166 5.56 -17.01 8.86
C GLN A 166 5.09 -17.06 7.40
N ASP A 167 3.82 -17.43 7.17
CA ASP A 167 3.25 -17.51 5.82
C ASP A 167 3.23 -16.16 5.08
N PHE A 168 3.15 -15.04 5.81
CA PHE A 168 3.25 -13.72 5.20
C PHE A 168 4.65 -13.48 4.66
N TYR A 169 5.69 -13.86 5.40
CA TYR A 169 7.07 -13.82 4.93
C TYR A 169 7.27 -14.73 3.72
N ASP A 170 6.78 -15.97 3.78
CA ASP A 170 6.92 -16.95 2.71
C ASP A 170 6.24 -16.47 1.42
N SER A 171 5.11 -15.77 1.53
CA SER A 171 4.38 -15.19 0.38
C SER A 171 5.18 -14.11 -0.37
N THR A 172 6.15 -13.48 0.31
CA THR A 172 7.00 -12.43 -0.26
C THR A 172 8.32 -12.95 -0.83
N ALA A 173 8.63 -14.24 -0.66
CA ALA A 173 9.88 -14.84 -1.11
C ALA A 173 10.01 -14.99 -2.65
N ALA A 174 8.94 -14.69 -3.41
CA ALA A 174 9.00 -14.67 -4.87
C ALA A 174 9.79 -13.43 -5.36
N PRO A 175 10.85 -13.60 -6.17
CA PRO A 175 11.68 -12.48 -6.60
C PRO A 175 10.89 -11.52 -7.49
N LEU A 176 10.73 -10.28 -7.03
CA LEU A 176 10.26 -9.18 -7.87
C LEU A 176 11.29 -8.95 -9.00
N PRO A 177 10.88 -8.99 -10.28
CA PRO A 177 11.78 -8.72 -11.39
C PRO A 177 12.13 -7.22 -11.41
N LEU A 178 13.32 -6.87 -10.90
CA LEU A 178 13.94 -5.57 -11.13
C LEU A 178 15.11 -5.70 -12.13
N PRO A 179 15.41 -4.62 -12.87
CA PRO A 179 16.70 -4.49 -13.53
C PRO A 179 17.83 -4.62 -12.50
N GLN A 180 18.85 -5.41 -12.82
CA GLN A 180 19.94 -5.88 -11.95
C GLN A 180 20.88 -4.78 -11.38
N THR A 181 20.49 -3.50 -11.40
CA THR A 181 21.40 -2.37 -11.13
C THR A 181 21.14 -1.61 -9.84
N ARG A 182 20.23 -2.05 -8.96
CA ARG A 182 19.98 -1.41 -7.66
C ARG A 182 19.88 -2.43 -6.52
N PRO A 183 20.45 -2.15 -5.34
CA PRO A 183 20.15 -2.95 -4.14
C PRO A 183 18.64 -2.96 -3.95
N SER A 184 18.05 -4.15 -3.90
CA SER A 184 16.61 -4.29 -3.73
C SER A 184 16.25 -3.71 -2.35
N LEU A 185 15.50 -2.61 -2.34
CA LEU A 185 14.95 -2.02 -1.12
C LEU A 185 14.12 -3.03 -0.34
N PHE A 186 13.49 -3.96 -1.05
CA PHE A 186 12.83 -5.12 -0.46
C PHE A 186 13.81 -6.04 0.29
N LEU A 187 14.99 -6.34 -0.26
CA LEU A 187 16.01 -7.11 0.46
C LEU A 187 16.57 -6.33 1.66
N TYR A 188 16.75 -5.01 1.55
CA TYR A 188 17.16 -4.17 2.68
C TYR A 188 16.14 -4.22 3.81
N TRP A 189 14.87 -3.95 3.53
CA TRP A 189 13.81 -3.97 4.54
C TRP A 189 13.55 -5.36 5.09
N THR A 190 13.53 -6.39 4.25
CA THR A 190 13.42 -7.78 4.71
C THR A 190 14.59 -8.15 5.62
N ALA A 191 15.82 -7.78 5.26
CA ALA A 191 17.00 -8.03 6.11
C ALA A 191 16.93 -7.24 7.43
N VAL A 192 16.51 -5.98 7.40
CA VAL A 192 16.36 -5.14 8.60
C VAL A 192 15.31 -5.74 9.54
N ILE A 193 14.15 -6.14 9.02
CA ILE A 193 13.05 -6.71 9.80
C ILE A 193 13.47 -8.07 10.36
N THR A 194 13.95 -8.99 9.52
CA THR A 194 14.35 -10.34 9.95
C THR A 194 15.51 -10.34 10.94
N THR A 195 16.50 -9.47 10.76
CA THR A 195 17.67 -9.37 11.66
C THR A 195 17.30 -8.71 12.99
N SER A 196 16.39 -7.73 13.00
CA SER A 196 15.96 -7.04 14.23
C SER A 196 14.98 -7.90 15.06
N CYS A 197 14.21 -8.77 14.41
CA CYS A 197 13.18 -9.60 15.06
C CYS A 197 13.68 -11.00 15.51
N ASN A 198 14.97 -11.33 15.38
CA ASN A 198 15.54 -12.62 15.81
C ASN A 198 14.76 -13.87 15.33
N LEU A 199 14.21 -13.84 14.12
CA LEU A 199 13.45 -14.97 13.57
C LEU A 199 14.39 -16.18 13.34
N PRO A 200 14.08 -17.37 13.88
CA PRO A 200 14.94 -18.54 13.73
C PRO A 200 14.86 -19.09 12.29
N GLY A 201 15.91 -18.88 11.48
CA GLY A 201 16.06 -19.55 10.17
C GLY A 201 16.76 -18.79 9.05
N SER A 202 17.08 -17.50 9.19
CA SER A 202 17.73 -16.75 8.11
C SER A 202 19.26 -16.80 8.15
N LEU A 203 19.85 -16.95 6.95
CA LEU A 203 21.27 -16.95 6.62
C LEU A 203 22.12 -16.01 7.50
N SER A 204 23.30 -16.50 7.92
CA SER A 204 24.23 -15.83 8.85
C SER A 204 24.30 -14.31 8.67
N SER A 205 23.95 -13.61 9.75
CA SER A 205 23.97 -12.16 9.97
C SER A 205 25.18 -11.40 9.40
N SER A 206 26.32 -12.06 9.21
CA SER A 206 27.57 -11.44 8.78
C SER A 206 27.68 -11.18 7.28
N SER A 207 27.00 -11.96 6.42
CA SER A 207 27.18 -11.88 4.96
C SER A 207 26.24 -10.86 4.28
N CYS A 208 25.05 -10.66 4.86
CA CYS A 208 24.02 -9.77 4.30
C CYS A 208 24.33 -8.29 4.57
N MET A 209 24.91 -7.96 5.74
CA MET A 209 25.24 -6.58 6.11
C MET A 209 26.29 -5.95 5.20
N SER A 210 27.29 -6.71 4.75
CA SER A 210 28.36 -6.20 3.87
C SER A 210 27.92 -5.90 2.44
N GLN A 211 26.76 -6.41 2.00
CA GLN A 211 26.24 -6.19 0.64
C GLN A 211 25.16 -5.11 0.57
N CYS A 212 24.58 -4.71 1.71
CA CYS A 212 23.44 -3.79 1.76
C CYS A 212 23.79 -2.35 2.17
N PHE A 213 25.00 -2.11 2.68
CA PHE A 213 25.47 -0.79 3.10
C PHE A 213 26.72 -0.38 2.31
N PRO A 214 26.64 0.44 1.24
CA PRO A 214 27.81 1.23 0.87
C PRO A 214 28.06 2.26 1.98
N PRO A 215 29.33 2.59 2.29
CA PRO A 215 29.63 3.62 3.28
C PRO A 215 29.05 4.98 2.83
N LEU A 216 28.60 5.75 3.82
CA LEU A 216 28.05 7.10 3.70
C LEU A 216 28.90 8.04 2.84
#